data_AF-A0A963HRU1-F1
#
_entry.id   AF-A0A963HRU1-F1
#
_cell.length_a   1.000
_cell.length_b   1.000
_cell.length_c   1.000
_cell.angle_alpha   90.00
_cell.angle_beta   90.00
_cell.angle_gamma   90.00
#
_symmetry.space_group_name_H-M   'P 1'
#
loop_
_entity.id
_entity.type
_entity.pdbx_description
1 polymer ?
#
loop_
_entity_poly.entity_id
_entity_poly.type
_entity_poly.pdbx_seq_one_letter_code
_entity_poly.pdbx_strand_id
1 'polypeptide(L)'
;VEHIDFAAGKRIVLATEGGASITIDGGITVECPGTITVHASKKSFGGPTRYSYPLAQWAKTDFNLPCAQMASKANSAFMRLS
;
A
#
# COMPACT_ATOMS: atom_id res chain seq x y z
N VAL A 1 -22.54 -16.47 22.95
CA VAL A 1 -21.96 -15.33 22.19
C VAL A 1 -22.59 -15.40 20.81
N GLU A 2 -23.55 -14.54 20.53
CA GLU A 2 -24.12 -14.45 19.19
C GLU A 2 -23.12 -13.77 18.27
N HIS A 3 -22.99 -14.31 17.06
CA HIS A 3 -22.14 -13.77 16.01
C HIS A 3 -23.04 -12.99 15.05
N ILE A 4 -22.62 -11.78 14.68
CA ILE A 4 -23.34 -10.96 13.70
C ILE A 4 -22.43 -10.80 12.50
N ASP A 5 -22.84 -11.41 11.39
CA ASP A 5 -22.17 -11.33 10.11
C ASP A 5 -22.80 -10.23 9.24
N PHE A 6 -21.96 -9.35 8.71
CA PHE A 6 -22.35 -8.35 7.72
C PHE A 6 -21.63 -8.65 6.41
N ALA A 7 -22.40 -8.99 5.37
CA ALA A 7 -21.89 -9.22 4.02
C ALA A 7 -22.71 -8.41 3.00
N ALA A 8 -22.04 -7.81 2.03
CA ALA A 8 -22.70 -7.12 0.91
C ALA A 8 -21.97 -7.43 -0.40
N GLY A 9 -22.72 -7.57 -1.49
CA GLY A 9 -22.17 -7.90 -2.80
C GLY A 9 -21.32 -6.80 -3.44
N LYS A 10 -21.42 -5.55 -2.95
CA LYS A 10 -20.67 -4.40 -3.47
C LYS A 10 -20.00 -3.59 -2.36
N ARG A 11 -20.79 -3.13 -1.39
CA ARG A 11 -20.32 -2.24 -0.33
C ARG A 11 -21.23 -2.31 0.89
N ILE A 12 -20.63 -2.19 2.07
CA ILE A 12 -21.35 -1.94 3.33
C ILE A 12 -21.12 -0.48 3.73
N VAL A 13 -22.19 0.26 4.04
CA VAL A 13 -22.12 1.64 4.56
C VAL A 13 -22.86 1.70 5.89
N LEU A 14 -22.16 2.14 6.92
CA LEU A 14 -22.70 2.44 8.24
C LEU A 14 -22.64 3.96 8.42
N ALA A 15 -23.78 4.64 8.48
CA ALA A 15 -23.85 6.08 8.64
C ALA A 15 -24.56 6.43 9.96
N THR A 16 -24.05 7.44 10.65
CA THR A 16 -24.69 7.99 11.85
C THR A 16 -25.36 9.32 11.54
N GLU A 17 -26.33 9.72 12.36
CA GLU A 17 -27.04 11.00 12.23
C GLU A 17 -26.10 12.22 12.26
N GLY A 18 -24.93 12.09 12.90
CA GLY A 18 -23.89 13.12 12.99
C GLY A 18 -22.97 13.24 11.76
N GLY A 19 -23.30 12.57 10.65
CA GLY A 19 -22.53 12.65 9.40
C GLY A 19 -21.22 11.86 9.40
N ALA A 20 -20.96 11.05 10.43
CA ALA A 20 -19.86 10.09 10.40
C ALA A 20 -20.28 8.82 9.65
N SER A 21 -19.36 8.25 8.87
CA SER A 21 -19.60 7.09 8.03
C SER A 21 -18.46 6.07 8.10
N ILE A 22 -18.78 4.79 7.98
CA ILE A 22 -17.83 3.71 7.74
C ILE A 22 -18.27 2.99 6.47
N THR A 23 -17.37 2.96 5.49
CA THR A 23 -17.58 2.31 4.20
C THR A 23 -16.60 1.16 4.03
N ILE A 24 -17.11 -0.02 3.69
CA ILE A 24 -16.33 -1.22 3.38
C ILE A 24 -16.51 -1.55 1.90
N ASP A 25 -15.48 -1.32 1.11
CA ASP A 25 -15.44 -1.54 -0.35
C ASP A 25 -13.98 -1.81 -0.79
N GLY A 26 -13.55 -3.08 -0.74
CA GLY A 26 -12.15 -3.48 -0.99
C GLY A 26 -11.14 -3.04 0.08
N GLY A 27 -11.52 -2.12 0.96
CA GLY A 27 -10.81 -1.64 2.13
C GLY A 27 -11.79 -1.03 3.13
N ILE A 28 -11.25 -0.37 4.16
CA ILE A 28 -12.04 0.29 5.21
C ILE A 28 -11.80 1.80 5.13
N THR A 29 -12.85 2.56 4.85
CA THR A 29 -12.83 4.04 4.87
C THR A 29 -13.70 4.52 6.01
N VAL A 30 -13.14 5.37 6.87
CA VAL A 30 -13.85 5.97 8.00
C VAL A 30 -13.85 7.48 7.81
N GLU A 31 -15.03 8.06 7.74
CA GLU A 31 -15.23 9.51 7.60
C GLU A 31 -15.91 10.05 8.84
N CYS A 32 -15.39 11.15 9.38
CA CYS A 32 -16.01 11.85 10.49
C CYS A 32 -15.74 13.34 10.31
N PRO A 33 -16.76 14.21 10.44
CA PRO A 33 -16.56 15.66 10.41
C PRO A 33 -15.77 16.21 11.62
N GLY A 34 -15.39 15.35 12.57
CA GLY A 34 -14.54 15.68 13.73
C GLY A 34 -13.43 14.67 13.98
N THR A 35 -12.99 14.56 15.23
CA THR A 35 -11.86 13.70 15.60
C THR A 35 -12.24 12.21 15.62
N ILE A 36 -11.46 11.39 14.94
CA ILE A 36 -11.56 9.93 15.03
C ILE A 36 -10.72 9.45 16.22
N THR A 37 -11.38 9.03 17.30
CA THR A 37 -10.73 8.41 18.47
C THR A 37 -10.81 6.89 18.37
N VAL A 38 -9.66 6.22 18.31
CA VAL A 38 -9.60 4.75 18.21
C VAL A 38 -9.06 4.18 19.51
N HIS A 39 -9.94 3.52 20.26
CA HIS A 39 -9.59 2.78 21.47
C HIS A 39 -9.26 1.33 21.10
N ALA A 40 -7.97 1.00 21.00
CA ALA A 40 -7.52 -0.35 20.68
C ALA A 40 -6.22 -0.69 21.43
N SER A 41 -6.10 -1.94 21.91
CA SER A 41 -4.88 -2.46 22.54
C SER A 41 -3.72 -2.60 21.56
N LYS A 42 -4.00 -2.77 20.26
CA LYS A 42 -3.00 -2.78 19.19
C LYS A 42 -3.56 -2.03 17.97
N LYS A 43 -2.80 -1.05 17.49
CA LYS A 43 -3.05 -0.30 16.25
C LYS A 43 -1.95 -0.64 15.25
N SER A 44 -2.14 -1.68 14.45
CA SER A 44 -1.18 -2.06 13.39
C SER A 44 -1.81 -1.87 12.02
N PHE A 45 -1.36 -0.83 11.31
CA PHE A 45 -1.57 -0.71 9.88
C PHE A 45 -0.29 -1.19 9.20
N GLY A 46 -0.34 -2.38 8.61
CA GLY A 46 0.79 -2.88 7.82
C GLY A 46 1.04 -1.93 6.66
N GLY A 47 2.19 -1.25 6.67
CA GLY A 47 2.60 -0.42 5.54
C GLY A 47 2.80 -1.26 4.27
N PRO A 48 2.98 -0.62 3.11
CA PRO A 48 3.21 -1.35 1.87
C PRO A 48 4.48 -2.20 1.98
N THR A 49 4.37 -3.50 1.70
CA THR A 49 5.53 -4.39 1.63
C THR A 49 6.32 -4.07 0.37
N ARG A 50 7.58 -3.65 0.52
CA ARG A 50 8.52 -3.49 -0.59
C ARG A 50 9.21 -4.83 -0.85
N TYR A 51 9.16 -5.32 -2.08
CA TYR A 51 9.95 -6.46 -2.52
C TYR A 51 11.12 -5.95 -3.37
N SER A 52 12.34 -6.05 -2.83
CA SER A 52 13.55 -5.70 -3.58
C SER A 52 13.93 -6.87 -4.48
N TYR A 53 13.51 -6.84 -5.74
CA TYR A 53 14.03 -7.76 -6.74
C TYR A 53 15.39 -7.24 -7.23
N PRO A 54 16.50 -8.01 -7.08
CA PRO A 54 17.78 -7.58 -7.62
C PRO A 54 17.70 -7.50 -9.14
N LEU A 55 18.06 -6.35 -9.71
CA LEU A 55 18.21 -6.26 -11.16
C LEU A 55 19.31 -7.22 -11.61
N ALA A 56 19.06 -7.95 -12.71
CA ALA A 56 20.05 -8.84 -13.30
C ALA A 56 21.32 -8.03 -13.62
N GLN A 57 22.49 -8.58 -13.24
CA GLN A 57 23.75 -7.96 -13.59
C GLN A 57 23.92 -8.00 -15.11
N TRP A 58 24.28 -6.85 -15.69
CA TRP A 58 24.52 -6.73 -17.12
C TRP A 58 25.59 -7.75 -17.55
N ALA A 59 25.25 -8.64 -18.49
CA ALA A 59 26.23 -9.52 -19.10
C ALA A 59 27.32 -8.68 -19.77
N LYS A 60 28.57 -9.18 -19.84
CA LYS A 60 29.70 -8.50 -20.50
C LYS A 60 29.34 -8.16 -21.95
N THR A 61 28.80 -6.97 -22.13
CA THR A 61 28.34 -6.34 -23.36
C THR A 61 28.78 -4.88 -23.26
N ASP A 62 28.64 -4.09 -24.32
CA ASP A 62 29.03 -2.68 -24.34
C ASP A 62 28.32 -1.82 -23.27
N PHE A 63 27.33 -2.38 -22.57
CA PHE A 63 26.62 -1.78 -21.44
C PHE A 63 27.30 -2.02 -20.08
N ASN A 64 28.48 -2.63 -20.01
CA ASN A 64 29.25 -2.79 -18.76
C ASN A 64 30.01 -1.51 -18.36
N LEU A 65 29.37 -0.35 -18.50
CA LEU A 65 29.92 0.94 -18.11
C LEU A 65 29.77 1.13 -16.58
N PRO A 66 30.66 1.89 -15.92
CA PRO A 66 30.53 2.19 -14.50
C PRO A 66 29.18 2.80 -14.12
N CYS A 67 28.62 3.65 -14.98
CA CYS A 67 27.28 4.24 -14.79
C CYS A 67 26.17 3.19 -14.78
N ALA A 68 26.30 2.13 -15.61
CA ALA A 68 25.35 1.05 -15.69
C ALA A 68 25.35 0.12 -14.48
N GLN A 69 26.53 -0.11 -13.92
CA GLN A 69 26.69 -0.87 -12.68
C GLN A 69 26.18 -0.10 -11.46
N MET A 70 26.41 1.23 -11.38
CA MET A 70 25.90 2.05 -10.27
C MET A 70 24.37 2.10 -10.26
N ALA A 71 23.73 2.19 -11.42
CA ALA A 71 22.28 2.14 -11.54
C ALA A 71 21.68 0.77 -11.20
N SER A 72 22.33 -0.32 -11.62
CA SER A 72 21.93 -1.67 -11.22
C SER A 72 21.97 -1.82 -9.69
N LYS A 73 23.02 -1.31 -9.03
CA LYS A 73 23.10 -1.25 -7.55
C LYS A 73 22.03 -0.35 -6.92
N ALA A 74 21.62 0.71 -7.63
CA ALA A 74 20.59 1.65 -7.18
C ALA A 74 19.16 1.20 -7.52
N ASN A 75 18.96 0.01 -8.11
CA ASN A 75 17.66 -0.49 -8.56
C ASN A 75 16.89 0.47 -9.49
N SER A 76 17.59 1.25 -10.33
CA SER A 76 16.94 2.15 -11.28
C SER A 76 16.53 1.41 -12.56
N ALA A 77 15.25 1.49 -12.91
CA ALA A 77 14.66 0.82 -14.08
C ALA A 77 15.04 1.49 -15.43
N PHE A 78 15.42 2.76 -15.40
CA PHE A 78 15.81 3.51 -16.60
C PHE A 78 17.13 4.23 -16.38
N MET A 79 18.02 4.12 -17.36
CA MET A 79 19.25 4.89 -17.44
C MET A 79 19.37 5.56 -18.79
N ARG A 80 19.83 6.80 -18.78
CA ARG A 80 20.20 7.51 -20.01
C ARG A 80 21.61 7.11 -20.40
N LEU A 81 21.73 6.36 -21.50
CA LEU A 81 23.00 6.09 -22.16
C LEU A 81 23.26 7.24 -23.14
N SER A 82 23.96 8.27 -22.66
CA SER A 82 24.42 9.40 -23.50
C SER A 82 25.88 9.65 -23.25
#